data_AF-A0AAU5L3G0-F1
#
_entry.id   AF-A0AAU5L3G0-F1
#
_cell.length_a   1.000
_cell.length_b   1.000
_cell.length_c   1.000
_cell.angle_alpha   90.00
_cell.angle_beta   90.00
_cell.angle_gamma   90.00
#
_symmetry.space_group_name_H-M   'P 1'
#
loop_
_entity.id
_entity.type
_entity.pdbx_description
1 polymer ?
#
loop_
_entity_poly.entity_id
_entity_poly.type
_entity_poly.pdbx_seq_one_letter_code
_entity_poly.pdbx_strand_id
1 'polypeptide(L)'
;MSVIETEPVIRKAVVPAEPPAIITDLWDAVTVRGMSLVDVTWEQQRLHESRRWSVVEMLSAVDLDSLTPLDRNLVWNAGRAELTTKPGADRLERQAEAEVRRWEKTNPALAAVMEACGTWSRYWNEEEAHHETVFNRLADVSGMEPIDDETFLAFRKVFPDDDMLRTLVLLAISEITAAVNYGQCQHVIQDEGLRRIFKQVAADEIQHRNYFVSFAKALVDSGEYHAKDAFAVAHLFLREDGELLGSARDQKEDRGTHVNWWDHLDTAETGYRPEAMEKKEQLVCGALKKITGIEVHSREEVEDTWMDLLDS
;
A
#
# COMPACT_ATOMS: atom_id res chain seq x y z
N MET A 1 -32.89 -11.95 -55.49
CA MET A 1 -31.62 -11.56 -54.85
C MET A 1 -31.96 -11.01 -53.49
N SER A 2 -31.65 -11.74 -52.42
CA SER A 2 -31.88 -11.28 -51.04
C SER A 2 -30.69 -10.40 -50.64
N VAL A 3 -30.97 -9.15 -50.28
CA VAL A 3 -29.98 -8.22 -49.73
C VAL A 3 -29.82 -8.61 -48.26
N ILE A 4 -28.65 -9.14 -47.90
CA ILE A 4 -28.28 -9.37 -46.50
C ILE A 4 -28.01 -7.98 -45.92
N GLU A 5 -28.95 -7.47 -45.12
CA GLU A 5 -28.70 -6.32 -44.25
C GLU A 5 -27.68 -6.74 -43.20
N THR A 6 -26.44 -6.29 -43.36
CA THR A 6 -25.42 -6.40 -42.32
C THR A 6 -25.79 -5.45 -41.19
N GLU A 7 -26.04 -5.99 -40.00
CA GLU A 7 -26.28 -5.20 -38.80
C GLU A 7 -25.16 -4.15 -38.59
N PRO A 8 -25.51 -2.93 -38.15
CA PRO A 8 -24.52 -1.90 -37.91
C PRO A 8 -23.57 -2.32 -36.79
N VAL A 9 -22.28 -2.41 -37.12
CA VAL A 9 -21.20 -2.62 -36.15
C VAL A 9 -21.19 -1.44 -35.18
N ILE A 10 -21.74 -1.64 -33.98
CA ILE A 10 -21.63 -0.66 -32.90
C ILE A 10 -20.15 -0.59 -32.50
N ARG A 11 -19.47 0.47 -32.92
CA ARG A 11 -18.10 0.75 -32.49
C ARG A 11 -18.13 1.11 -31.00
N LYS A 12 -17.69 0.18 -30.14
CA LYS A 12 -17.37 0.51 -28.75
C LYS A 12 -16.26 1.57 -28.73
N ALA A 13 -16.41 2.59 -27.90
CA ALA A 13 -15.37 3.59 -27.68
C ALA A 13 -14.12 2.91 -27.12
N VAL A 14 -12.94 3.34 -27.57
CA VAL A 14 -11.64 2.77 -27.16
C VAL A 14 -11.34 3.08 -25.69
N VAL A 15 -11.83 4.22 -25.18
CA VAL A 15 -11.70 4.63 -23.78
C VAL A 15 -13.12 4.80 -23.20
N PRO A 16 -13.46 4.16 -22.07
CA PRO A 16 -14.73 4.38 -21.41
C PRO A 16 -14.88 5.83 -20.93
N ALA A 17 -16.11 6.36 -20.98
CA ALA A 17 -16.39 7.74 -20.55
C ALA A 17 -16.45 7.89 -19.02
N GLU A 18 -16.65 6.79 -18.29
CA GLU A 18 -16.73 6.78 -16.82
C GLU A 18 -15.34 7.01 -16.20
N PRO A 19 -15.23 7.73 -15.06
CA PRO A 19 -13.97 7.87 -14.34
C PRO A 19 -13.40 6.50 -13.95
N PRO A 20 -12.08 6.29 -14.07
CA PRO A 20 -11.47 5.04 -13.64
C PRO A 20 -11.59 4.86 -12.12
N ALA A 21 -11.73 3.62 -11.68
CA ALA A 21 -11.88 3.28 -10.27
C ALA A 21 -11.24 1.93 -9.94
N ILE A 22 -10.87 1.75 -8.68
CA ILE A 22 -10.41 0.45 -8.16
C ILE A 22 -11.58 -0.54 -8.22
N ILE A 23 -11.36 -1.69 -8.83
CA ILE A 23 -12.33 -2.80 -8.85
C ILE A 23 -12.32 -3.46 -7.47
N THR A 24 -13.22 -3.06 -6.56
CA THR A 24 -13.20 -3.54 -5.17
C THR A 24 -13.50 -5.04 -5.04
N ASP A 25 -14.45 -5.55 -5.81
CA ASP A 25 -14.87 -6.96 -5.80
C ASP A 25 -14.24 -7.71 -6.98
N LEU A 26 -12.91 -7.87 -6.93
CA LEU A 26 -12.11 -8.37 -8.04
C LEU A 26 -12.41 -9.85 -8.36
N TRP A 27 -12.67 -10.68 -7.36
CA TRP A 27 -13.06 -12.08 -7.57
C TRP A 27 -14.36 -12.18 -8.39
N ASP A 28 -15.40 -11.44 -7.99
CA ASP A 28 -16.67 -11.35 -8.74
C ASP A 28 -16.48 -10.72 -10.13
N ALA A 29 -15.52 -9.79 -10.27
CA ALA A 29 -15.16 -9.22 -11.57
C ALA A 29 -14.74 -10.29 -12.57
N VAL A 30 -13.84 -11.18 -12.13
CA VAL A 30 -13.28 -12.23 -12.97
C VAL A 30 -14.28 -13.38 -13.15
N THR A 31 -14.97 -13.80 -12.09
CA THR A 31 -15.77 -15.04 -12.10
C THR A 31 -17.22 -14.87 -12.50
N VAL A 32 -17.87 -13.76 -12.11
CA VAL A 32 -19.30 -13.52 -12.35
C VAL A 32 -19.50 -12.55 -13.50
N ARG A 33 -18.76 -11.43 -13.49
CA ARG A 33 -18.85 -10.38 -14.52
C ARG A 33 -18.06 -10.71 -15.78
N GLY A 34 -17.18 -11.71 -15.73
CA GLY A 34 -16.41 -12.20 -16.87
C GLY A 34 -15.40 -11.19 -17.40
N MET A 35 -14.89 -10.29 -16.54
CA MET A 35 -13.80 -9.38 -16.92
C MET A 35 -12.54 -10.18 -17.25
N SER A 36 -11.94 -9.89 -18.39
CA SER A 36 -10.64 -10.46 -18.75
C SER A 36 -9.52 -9.78 -17.95
N LEU A 37 -8.34 -10.41 -17.91
CA LEU A 37 -7.13 -9.80 -17.34
C LEU A 37 -6.78 -8.47 -18.03
N VAL A 38 -7.05 -8.36 -19.34
CA VAL A 38 -6.87 -7.12 -20.09
C VAL A 38 -7.82 -6.03 -19.58
N ASP A 39 -9.09 -6.35 -19.30
CA ASP A 39 -10.04 -5.37 -18.78
C ASP A 39 -9.64 -4.88 -17.38
N VAL A 40 -9.20 -5.80 -16.51
CA VAL A 40 -8.74 -5.48 -15.15
C VAL A 40 -7.50 -4.59 -15.19
N THR A 41 -6.47 -5.00 -15.95
CA THR A 41 -5.22 -4.23 -16.05
C THR A 41 -5.39 -2.90 -16.77
N TRP A 42 -6.38 -2.80 -17.66
CA TRP A 42 -6.74 -1.55 -18.29
C TRP A 42 -7.34 -0.54 -17.29
N GLU A 43 -8.24 -0.97 -16.40
CA GLU A 43 -8.76 -0.07 -15.35
C GLU A 43 -7.66 0.34 -14.35
N GLN A 44 -6.71 -0.54 -14.05
CA GLN A 44 -5.52 -0.20 -13.27
C GLN A 44 -4.66 0.88 -13.97
N GLN A 45 -4.34 0.69 -15.25
CA GLN A 45 -3.60 1.66 -16.05
C GLN A 45 -4.31 3.01 -16.09
N ARG A 46 -5.62 3.03 -16.39
CA ARG A 46 -6.39 4.27 -16.48
C ARG A 46 -6.40 5.03 -15.17
N LEU A 47 -6.55 4.32 -14.04
CA LEU A 47 -6.53 4.97 -12.73
C LEU A 47 -5.16 5.58 -12.44
N HIS A 48 -4.09 4.82 -12.64
CA HIS A 48 -2.72 5.29 -12.45
C HIS A 48 -2.41 6.53 -13.32
N GLU A 49 -2.74 6.49 -14.62
CA GLU A 49 -2.56 7.64 -15.52
C GLU A 49 -3.32 8.88 -15.06
N SER A 50 -4.57 8.71 -14.59
CA SER A 50 -5.40 9.83 -14.16
C SER A 50 -4.87 10.56 -12.92
N ARG A 51 -3.94 9.93 -12.19
CA ARG A 51 -3.40 10.40 -10.92
C ARG A 51 -1.92 10.72 -10.94
N ARG A 52 -1.24 10.42 -12.04
CA ARG A 52 0.20 10.58 -12.17
C ARG A 52 0.62 12.01 -11.86
N TRP A 53 1.70 12.14 -11.09
CA TRP A 53 2.30 13.42 -10.72
C TRP A 53 3.81 13.40 -10.96
N SER A 54 4.43 14.58 -10.99
CA SER A 54 5.86 14.74 -11.27
C SER A 54 6.63 15.15 -10.02
N VAL A 55 7.64 14.34 -9.65
CA VAL A 55 8.57 14.66 -8.56
C VAL A 55 9.25 16.01 -8.80
N VAL A 56 9.70 16.28 -10.03
CA VAL A 56 10.40 17.52 -10.37
C VAL A 56 9.48 18.74 -10.18
N GLU A 57 8.23 18.64 -10.62
CA GLU A 57 7.25 19.73 -10.45
C GLU A 57 6.95 19.97 -8.97
N MET A 58 6.74 18.90 -8.19
CA MET A 58 6.48 19.02 -6.76
C MET A 58 7.67 19.62 -6.01
N LEU A 59 8.89 19.19 -6.29
CA LEU A 59 10.11 19.75 -5.70
C LEU A 59 10.26 21.24 -6.02
N SER A 60 9.94 21.65 -7.25
CA SER A 60 10.06 23.05 -7.67
C SER A 60 9.11 24.00 -6.94
N ALA A 61 8.07 23.47 -6.29
CA ALA A 61 7.08 24.24 -5.54
C ALA A 61 7.45 24.45 -4.06
N VAL A 62 8.52 23.81 -3.56
CA VAL A 62 8.94 23.91 -2.15
C VAL A 62 9.86 25.11 -1.95
N ASP A 63 9.52 25.99 -0.99
CA ASP A 63 10.40 27.08 -0.56
C ASP A 63 11.34 26.60 0.56
N LEU A 64 12.58 26.26 0.21
CA LEU A 64 13.59 25.74 1.13
C LEU A 64 13.96 26.71 2.26
N ASP A 65 13.82 28.02 2.04
CA ASP A 65 14.14 29.04 3.04
C ASP A 65 13.03 29.17 4.08
N SER A 66 11.81 28.74 3.73
CA SER A 66 10.66 28.73 4.64
C SER A 66 10.58 27.50 5.55
N LEU A 67 11.34 26.43 5.24
CA LEU A 67 11.26 25.16 5.96
C LEU A 67 11.73 25.28 7.41
N THR A 68 10.83 24.96 8.33
CA THR A 68 11.09 24.88 9.77
C THR A 68 11.94 23.65 10.13
N PRO A 69 12.56 23.60 11.32
CA PRO A 69 13.24 22.40 11.79
C PRO A 69 12.33 21.16 11.84
N LEU A 70 11.04 21.35 12.16
CA LEU A 70 10.05 20.28 12.13
C LEU A 70 9.82 19.78 10.70
N ASP A 71 9.62 20.67 9.73
CA ASP A 71 9.43 20.29 8.32
C ASP A 71 10.60 19.43 7.81
N ARG A 72 11.83 19.85 8.11
CA ARG A 72 13.05 19.14 7.70
C ARG A 72 13.16 17.75 8.36
N ASN A 73 12.82 17.65 9.65
CA ASN A 73 12.81 16.36 10.34
C ASN A 73 11.73 15.41 9.79
N LEU A 74 10.52 15.92 9.49
CA LEU A 74 9.45 15.12 8.88
C LEU A 74 9.86 14.59 7.50
N VAL A 75 10.45 15.43 6.67
CA VAL A 75 11.02 15.03 5.37
C VAL A 75 12.08 13.95 5.53
N TRP A 76 13.00 14.14 6.48
CA TRP A 76 14.11 13.21 6.72
C TRP A 76 13.64 11.84 7.20
N ASN A 77 12.63 11.80 8.09
CA ASN A 77 11.99 10.56 8.53
C ASN A 77 11.25 9.86 7.40
N ALA A 78 10.47 10.62 6.60
CA ALA A 78 9.74 10.07 5.46
C ALA A 78 10.70 9.44 4.43
N GLY A 79 11.76 10.15 4.04
CA GLY A 79 12.71 9.65 3.04
C GLY A 79 13.37 8.31 3.42
N ARG A 80 13.67 8.11 4.71
CA ARG A 80 14.20 6.83 5.21
C ARG A 80 13.15 5.73 5.31
N ALA A 81 11.90 6.06 5.65
CA ALA A 81 10.80 5.10 5.64
C ALA A 81 10.57 4.55 4.23
N GLU A 82 10.57 5.44 3.24
CA GLU A 82 10.34 5.10 1.83
C GLU A 82 11.43 4.23 1.21
N LEU A 83 12.64 4.14 1.78
CA LEU A 83 13.66 3.21 1.27
C LEU A 83 13.26 1.73 1.36
N THR A 84 12.29 1.43 2.23
CA THR A 84 11.83 0.06 2.49
C THR A 84 10.73 -0.40 1.53
N THR A 85 10.19 0.47 0.68
CA THR A 85 9.06 0.15 -0.19
C THR A 85 9.49 -0.61 -1.45
N LYS A 86 10.67 -0.28 -2.02
CA LYS A 86 11.28 -1.06 -3.11
C LYS A 86 11.37 -2.58 -2.83
N PRO A 87 12.02 -3.05 -1.74
CA PRO A 87 12.07 -4.49 -1.47
C PRO A 87 10.67 -5.09 -1.20
N GLY A 88 9.70 -4.29 -0.76
CA GLY A 88 8.29 -4.66 -0.67
C GLY A 88 7.66 -4.96 -2.03
N ALA A 89 7.83 -4.06 -3.00
CA ALA A 89 7.36 -4.22 -4.37
C ALA A 89 8.01 -5.41 -5.09
N ASP A 90 9.34 -5.54 -4.96
CA ASP A 90 10.10 -6.66 -5.54
C ASP A 90 9.61 -8.01 -4.98
N ARG A 91 9.34 -8.09 -3.66
CA ARG A 91 8.77 -9.29 -3.04
C ARG A 91 7.40 -9.59 -3.64
N LEU A 92 6.51 -8.60 -3.71
CA LEU A 92 5.14 -8.78 -4.18
C LEU A 92 5.09 -9.30 -5.61
N GLU A 93 5.89 -8.74 -6.53
CA GLU A 93 5.95 -9.19 -7.92
C GLU A 93 6.39 -10.65 -8.02
N ARG A 94 7.50 -11.01 -7.35
CA ARG A 94 8.03 -12.37 -7.34
C ARG A 94 7.04 -13.38 -6.73
N GLN A 95 6.38 -13.00 -5.65
CA GLN A 95 5.42 -13.86 -4.97
C GLN A 95 4.14 -14.05 -5.79
N ALA A 96 3.65 -12.98 -6.43
CA ALA A 96 2.55 -13.06 -7.38
C ALA A 96 2.88 -14.02 -8.53
N GLU A 97 4.06 -13.94 -9.13
CA GLU A 97 4.48 -14.84 -10.20
C GLU A 97 4.49 -16.32 -9.75
N ALA A 98 4.98 -16.60 -8.54
CA ALA A 98 4.97 -17.95 -7.97
C ALA A 98 3.54 -18.48 -7.77
N GLU A 99 2.64 -17.64 -7.26
CA GLU A 99 1.23 -17.99 -7.06
C GLU A 99 0.46 -18.17 -8.38
N VAL A 100 0.73 -17.37 -9.42
CA VAL A 100 0.17 -17.59 -10.76
C VAL A 100 0.48 -19.01 -11.24
N ARG A 101 1.75 -19.41 -11.20
CA ARG A 101 2.19 -20.75 -11.64
C ARG A 101 1.57 -21.87 -10.79
N ARG A 102 1.35 -21.62 -9.50
CA ARG A 102 0.70 -22.57 -8.59
C ARG A 102 -0.75 -22.82 -8.98
N TRP A 103 -1.48 -21.77 -9.34
CA TRP A 103 -2.94 -21.83 -9.57
C TRP A 103 -3.35 -21.97 -11.03
N GLU A 104 -2.47 -21.72 -12.00
CA GLU A 104 -2.81 -21.64 -13.44
C GLU A 104 -3.62 -22.83 -13.96
N LYS A 105 -3.40 -24.04 -13.43
CA LYS A 105 -4.05 -25.29 -13.87
C LYS A 105 -5.26 -25.68 -13.02
N THR A 106 -5.31 -25.24 -11.78
CA THR A 106 -6.29 -25.70 -10.78
C THR A 106 -7.37 -24.67 -10.51
N ASN A 107 -6.99 -23.39 -10.47
CA ASN A 107 -7.90 -22.26 -10.30
C ASN A 107 -7.45 -21.08 -11.20
N PRO A 108 -7.78 -21.10 -12.50
CA PRO A 108 -7.35 -20.07 -13.45
C PRO A 108 -7.87 -18.66 -13.12
N ALA A 109 -9.03 -18.57 -12.45
CA ALA A 109 -9.56 -17.28 -12.00
C ALA A 109 -8.68 -16.67 -10.91
N LEU A 110 -8.25 -17.48 -9.94
CA LEU A 110 -7.32 -17.05 -8.91
C LEU A 110 -5.95 -16.71 -9.48
N ALA A 111 -5.45 -17.49 -10.44
CA ALA A 111 -4.23 -17.16 -11.17
C ALA A 111 -4.34 -15.79 -11.88
N ALA A 112 -5.50 -15.47 -12.48
CA ALA A 112 -5.72 -14.15 -13.08
C ALA A 112 -5.73 -13.01 -12.05
N VAL A 113 -6.26 -13.23 -10.85
CA VAL A 113 -6.18 -12.27 -9.73
C VAL A 113 -4.73 -12.02 -9.34
N MET A 114 -3.91 -13.08 -9.21
CA MET A 114 -2.49 -12.97 -8.87
C MET A 114 -1.70 -12.24 -9.97
N GLU A 115 -1.97 -12.54 -11.24
CA GLU A 115 -1.33 -11.86 -12.37
C GLU A 115 -1.72 -10.37 -12.44
N ALA A 116 -2.98 -10.04 -12.12
CA ALA A 116 -3.42 -8.65 -12.01
C ALA A 116 -2.75 -7.90 -10.84
N CYS A 117 -2.48 -8.60 -9.72
CA CYS A 117 -1.74 -8.06 -8.59
C CYS A 117 -0.27 -7.79 -8.95
N GLY A 118 0.42 -8.78 -9.52
CA GLY A 118 1.80 -8.64 -9.98
C GLY A 118 1.97 -7.63 -11.12
N THR A 119 0.95 -7.43 -11.95
CA THR A 119 0.97 -6.36 -12.97
C THR A 119 0.81 -4.99 -12.33
N TRP A 120 -0.13 -4.84 -11.40
CA TRP A 120 -0.37 -3.57 -10.71
C TRP A 120 0.81 -3.13 -9.85
N SER A 121 1.58 -4.06 -9.28
CA SER A 121 2.76 -3.73 -8.45
C SER A 121 3.79 -2.86 -9.17
N ARG A 122 3.78 -2.82 -10.52
CA ARG A 122 4.62 -1.90 -11.31
C ARG A 122 4.24 -0.44 -11.12
N TYR A 123 2.94 -0.15 -11.07
CA TYR A 123 2.43 1.21 -10.82
C TYR A 123 2.68 1.62 -9.39
N TRP A 124 2.44 0.70 -8.45
CA TRP A 124 2.79 0.90 -7.04
C TRP A 124 4.28 1.22 -6.91
N ASN A 125 5.17 0.40 -7.47
CA ASN A 125 6.62 0.63 -7.43
C ASN A 125 7.06 1.95 -8.09
N GLU A 126 6.37 2.42 -9.13
CA GLU A 126 6.61 3.75 -9.71
C GLU A 126 6.22 4.86 -8.72
N GLU A 127 5.03 4.75 -8.12
CA GLU A 127 4.51 5.70 -7.14
C GLU A 127 5.44 5.77 -5.90
N GLU A 128 5.86 4.62 -5.38
CA GLU A 128 6.84 4.50 -4.29
C GLU A 128 8.21 5.10 -4.64
N ALA A 129 8.68 4.91 -5.87
CA ALA A 129 9.91 5.55 -6.33
C ALA A 129 9.80 7.08 -6.33
N HIS A 130 8.61 7.63 -6.59
CA HIS A 130 8.37 9.07 -6.46
C HIS A 130 8.42 9.53 -5.00
N HIS A 131 7.83 8.77 -4.08
CA HIS A 131 7.82 9.07 -2.65
C HIS A 131 9.25 9.06 -2.08
N GLU A 132 10.00 7.99 -2.36
CA GLU A 132 11.41 7.86 -1.99
C GLU A 132 12.23 9.03 -2.54
N THR A 133 12.12 9.31 -3.84
CA THR A 133 12.94 10.32 -4.51
C THR A 133 12.64 11.71 -4.00
N VAL A 134 11.36 12.07 -3.83
CA VAL A 134 10.98 13.43 -3.41
C VAL A 134 11.49 13.72 -2.00
N PHE A 135 11.31 12.79 -1.05
CA PHE A 135 11.73 13.02 0.32
C PHE A 135 13.25 12.95 0.49
N ASN A 136 13.93 11.98 -0.13
CA ASN A 136 15.38 11.89 -0.03
C ASN A 136 16.07 13.09 -0.68
N ARG A 137 15.55 13.57 -1.81
CA ARG A 137 16.09 14.78 -2.44
C ARG A 137 15.85 16.01 -1.57
N LEU A 138 14.67 16.16 -0.97
CA LEU A 138 14.38 17.27 -0.07
C LEU A 138 15.24 17.23 1.19
N ALA A 139 15.48 16.05 1.77
CA ALA A 139 16.36 15.90 2.92
C ALA A 139 17.78 16.40 2.60
N ASP A 140 18.33 15.99 1.46
CA ASP A 140 19.65 16.41 0.98
C ASP A 140 19.74 17.93 0.75
N VAL A 141 18.81 18.51 -0.01
CA VAL A 141 18.87 19.96 -0.31
C VAL A 141 18.43 20.86 0.84
N SER A 142 17.78 20.31 1.86
CA SER A 142 17.44 21.01 3.11
C SER A 142 18.54 20.88 4.18
N GLY A 143 19.71 20.34 3.83
CA GLY A 143 20.87 20.29 4.73
C GLY A 143 20.70 19.34 5.91
N MET A 144 19.79 18.37 5.80
CA MET A 144 19.69 17.27 6.75
C MET A 144 20.79 16.24 6.49
N GLU A 145 21.02 15.36 7.45
CA GLU A 145 22.00 14.28 7.29
C GLU A 145 21.65 13.40 6.08
N PRO A 146 22.54 13.31 5.07
CA PRO A 146 22.31 12.49 3.90
C PRO A 146 22.26 11.01 4.29
N ILE A 147 21.56 10.22 3.48
CA ILE A 147 21.57 8.76 3.62
C ILE A 147 22.85 8.27 2.94
N ASP A 148 23.73 7.63 3.70
CA ASP A 148 24.95 7.05 3.13
C ASP A 148 24.65 5.74 2.37
N ASP A 149 25.60 5.34 1.50
CA ASP A 149 25.45 4.16 0.67
C ASP A 149 25.24 2.88 1.50
N GLU A 150 25.86 2.79 2.69
CA GLU A 150 25.72 1.63 3.58
C GLU A 150 24.30 1.50 4.12
N THR A 151 23.73 2.59 4.63
CA THR A 151 22.34 2.66 5.12
C THR A 151 21.38 2.37 3.97
N PHE A 152 21.60 2.98 2.81
CA PHE A 152 20.78 2.80 1.63
C PHE A 152 20.74 1.32 1.19
N LEU A 153 21.89 0.65 1.15
CA LEU A 153 21.99 -0.78 0.84
C LEU A 153 21.38 -1.66 1.92
N ALA A 154 21.54 -1.30 3.20
CA ALA A 154 21.00 -2.06 4.31
C ALA A 154 19.46 -2.05 4.32
N PHE A 155 18.84 -0.95 3.93
CA PHE A 155 17.38 -0.78 3.97
C PHE A 155 16.70 -1.46 2.79
N ARG A 156 17.46 -1.70 1.71
CA ARG A 156 17.00 -2.40 0.49
C ARG A 156 17.25 -3.91 0.51
N LYS A 157 17.55 -4.48 1.69
CA LYS A 157 17.63 -5.93 1.82
C LYS A 157 16.29 -6.58 1.50
N VAL A 158 16.35 -7.74 0.88
CA VAL A 158 15.18 -8.48 0.38
C VAL A 158 14.33 -8.98 1.54
N PHE A 159 13.03 -8.71 1.48
CA PHE A 159 12.07 -9.32 2.39
C PHE A 159 11.85 -10.80 2.04
N PRO A 160 11.80 -11.69 3.05
CA PRO A 160 11.46 -13.09 2.80
C PRO A 160 10.03 -13.21 2.27
N ASP A 161 9.80 -14.25 1.45
CA ASP A 161 8.47 -14.62 0.99
C ASP A 161 7.65 -15.20 2.15
N ASP A 162 6.33 -15.03 2.09
CA ASP A 162 5.36 -15.59 3.05
C ASP A 162 4.12 -16.09 2.27
N ASP A 163 3.04 -16.39 2.96
CA ASP A 163 1.72 -16.54 2.35
C ASP A 163 1.25 -15.22 1.69
N MET A 164 0.54 -15.34 0.56
CA MET A 164 0.11 -14.18 -0.23
C MET A 164 -0.95 -13.34 0.48
N LEU A 165 -1.91 -13.97 1.18
CA LEU A 165 -2.90 -13.23 1.95
C LEU A 165 -2.23 -12.48 3.09
N ARG A 166 -1.32 -13.12 3.82
CA ARG A 166 -0.57 -12.46 4.91
C ARG A 166 0.25 -11.28 4.39
N THR A 167 0.86 -11.43 3.23
CA THR A 167 1.65 -10.38 2.56
C THR A 167 0.79 -9.19 2.18
N LEU A 168 -0.35 -9.42 1.53
CA LEU A 168 -1.27 -8.35 1.12
C LEU A 168 -1.89 -7.62 2.33
N VAL A 169 -2.22 -8.36 3.40
CA VAL A 169 -2.76 -7.76 4.63
C VAL A 169 -1.70 -6.93 5.33
N LEU A 170 -0.46 -7.42 5.42
CA LEU A 170 0.67 -6.66 5.97
C LEU A 170 0.86 -5.35 5.20
N LEU A 171 0.89 -5.41 3.87
CA LEU A 171 1.03 -4.23 3.02
C LEU A 171 -0.16 -3.29 3.23
N ALA A 172 -1.40 -3.78 3.22
CA ALA A 172 -2.58 -2.94 3.48
C ALA A 172 -2.50 -2.19 4.82
N ILE A 173 -2.00 -2.81 5.89
CA ILE A 173 -1.84 -2.17 7.21
C ILE A 173 -0.65 -1.18 7.20
N SER A 174 0.43 -1.50 6.50
CA SER A 174 1.55 -0.58 6.25
C SER A 174 1.06 0.69 5.56
N GLU A 175 0.31 0.56 4.47
CA GLU A 175 -0.30 1.68 3.74
C GLU A 175 -1.30 2.48 4.58
N ILE A 176 -2.08 1.84 5.46
CA ILE A 176 -2.92 2.54 6.44
C ILE A 176 -2.07 3.43 7.34
N THR A 177 -0.95 2.88 7.82
CA THR A 177 -0.05 3.57 8.74
C THR A 177 0.61 4.77 8.06
N ALA A 178 1.13 4.59 6.86
CA ALA A 178 1.72 5.64 6.04
C ALA A 178 0.71 6.74 5.70
N ALA A 179 -0.48 6.36 5.19
CA ALA A 179 -1.57 7.29 4.88
C ALA A 179 -1.96 8.17 6.08
N VAL A 180 -2.09 7.57 7.26
CA VAL A 180 -2.42 8.30 8.49
C VAL A 180 -1.26 9.21 8.88
N ASN A 181 -0.03 8.70 8.91
CA ASN A 181 1.13 9.48 9.33
C ASN A 181 1.35 10.69 8.42
N TYR A 182 1.39 10.49 7.11
CA TYR A 182 1.53 11.57 6.13
C TYR A 182 0.34 12.54 6.14
N GLY A 183 -0.86 12.00 6.36
CA GLY A 183 -2.06 12.79 6.60
C GLY A 183 -1.95 13.71 7.81
N GLN A 184 -1.32 13.26 8.90
CA GLN A 184 -1.06 14.11 10.07
C GLN A 184 0.05 15.14 9.79
N CYS A 185 1.14 14.73 9.14
CA CYS A 185 2.25 15.61 8.81
C CYS A 185 1.81 16.82 7.98
N GLN A 186 0.95 16.65 6.95
CA GLN A 186 0.48 17.77 6.14
C GLN A 186 -0.26 18.87 6.95
N HIS A 187 -0.82 18.55 8.12
CA HIS A 187 -1.54 19.52 8.94
C HIS A 187 -0.62 20.42 9.75
N VAL A 188 0.62 19.99 10.00
CA VAL A 188 1.61 20.77 10.77
C VAL A 188 2.65 21.45 9.89
N ILE A 189 2.82 20.98 8.64
CA ILE A 189 3.76 21.55 7.68
C ILE A 189 3.40 22.99 7.32
N GLN A 190 4.38 23.88 7.37
CA GLN A 190 4.19 25.30 7.11
C GLN A 190 4.29 25.65 5.62
N ASP A 191 5.27 25.10 4.91
CA ASP A 191 5.47 25.34 3.47
C ASP A 191 4.34 24.72 2.63
N GLU A 192 3.77 25.49 1.71
CA GLU A 192 2.63 25.03 0.89
C GLU A 192 3.03 23.95 -0.12
N GLY A 193 4.24 24.04 -0.69
CA GLY A 193 4.77 23.04 -1.62
C GLY A 193 4.97 21.69 -0.94
N LEU A 194 5.58 21.70 0.25
CA LEU A 194 5.82 20.52 1.05
C LEU A 194 4.51 19.91 1.56
N ARG A 195 3.56 20.76 1.99
CA ARG A 195 2.23 20.30 2.38
C ARG A 195 1.55 19.56 1.23
N ARG A 196 1.68 20.07 0.00
CA ARG A 196 1.14 19.43 -1.20
C ARG A 196 1.78 18.07 -1.45
N ILE A 197 3.08 17.91 -1.23
CA ILE A 197 3.79 16.62 -1.35
C ILE A 197 3.21 15.61 -0.35
N PHE A 198 3.20 15.94 0.95
CA PHE A 198 2.67 15.03 1.97
C PHE A 198 1.19 14.67 1.73
N LYS A 199 0.39 15.63 1.26
CA LYS A 199 -1.00 15.38 0.88
C LYS A 199 -1.12 14.44 -0.33
N GLN A 200 -0.25 14.59 -1.33
CA GLN A 200 -0.23 13.71 -2.51
C GLN A 200 0.16 12.30 -2.11
N VAL A 201 1.26 12.14 -1.38
CA VAL A 201 1.75 10.86 -0.87
C VAL A 201 0.65 10.17 -0.05
N ALA A 202 0.06 10.86 0.93
CA ALA A 202 -1.04 10.30 1.71
C ALA A 202 -2.24 9.85 0.87
N ALA A 203 -2.51 10.51 -0.26
CA ALA A 203 -3.58 10.10 -1.18
C ALA A 203 -3.21 8.85 -1.99
N ASP A 204 -1.93 8.69 -2.34
CA ASP A 204 -1.39 7.49 -3.00
C ASP A 204 -1.48 6.29 -2.04
N GLU A 205 -1.06 6.42 -0.78
CA GLU A 205 -1.15 5.34 0.23
C GLU A 205 -2.60 4.89 0.47
N ILE A 206 -3.56 5.82 0.47
CA ILE A 206 -4.98 5.47 0.58
C ILE A 206 -5.42 4.58 -0.60
N GLN A 207 -4.89 4.81 -1.80
CA GLN A 207 -5.17 3.98 -2.97
C GLN A 207 -4.43 2.66 -2.89
N HIS A 208 -3.13 2.65 -2.56
CA HIS A 208 -2.35 1.43 -2.43
C HIS A 208 -3.04 0.45 -1.47
N ARG A 209 -3.42 0.95 -0.28
CA ARG A 209 -4.27 0.23 0.68
C ARG A 209 -5.52 -0.36 0.04
N ASN A 210 -6.28 0.41 -0.74
CA ASN A 210 -7.53 -0.06 -1.32
C ASN A 210 -7.29 -1.17 -2.37
N TYR A 211 -6.19 -1.11 -3.12
CA TYR A 211 -5.78 -2.21 -3.99
C TYR A 211 -5.41 -3.45 -3.19
N PHE A 212 -4.55 -3.32 -2.17
CA PHE A 212 -4.18 -4.45 -1.31
C PHE A 212 -5.39 -5.11 -0.66
N VAL A 213 -6.32 -4.31 -0.14
CA VAL A 213 -7.59 -4.80 0.42
C VAL A 213 -8.41 -5.54 -0.64
N SER A 214 -8.48 -5.04 -1.87
CA SER A 214 -9.22 -5.69 -2.96
C SER A 214 -8.60 -7.02 -3.36
N PHE A 215 -7.27 -7.09 -3.50
CA PHE A 215 -6.57 -8.34 -3.79
C PHE A 215 -6.75 -9.34 -2.66
N ALA A 216 -6.53 -8.93 -1.40
CA ALA A 216 -6.69 -9.79 -0.23
C ALA A 216 -8.13 -10.31 -0.10
N LYS A 217 -9.13 -9.45 -0.34
CA LYS A 217 -10.54 -9.85 -0.41
C LYS A 217 -10.75 -10.94 -1.46
N ALA A 218 -10.22 -10.76 -2.67
CA ALA A 218 -10.38 -11.74 -3.74
C ALA A 218 -9.74 -13.10 -3.40
N LEU A 219 -8.66 -13.11 -2.61
CA LEU A 219 -8.07 -14.36 -2.11
C LEU A 219 -9.01 -15.07 -1.14
N VAL A 220 -9.60 -14.36 -0.19
CA VAL A 220 -10.57 -14.94 0.76
C VAL A 220 -11.85 -15.39 0.04
N ASP A 221 -12.39 -14.57 -0.85
CA ASP A 221 -13.61 -14.88 -1.63
C ASP A 221 -13.43 -16.11 -2.54
N SER A 222 -12.19 -16.41 -2.96
CA SER A 222 -11.89 -17.60 -3.76
C SER A 222 -12.08 -18.91 -2.97
N GLY A 223 -12.06 -18.86 -1.64
CA GLY A 223 -12.09 -20.01 -0.75
C GLY A 223 -10.75 -20.75 -0.59
N GLU A 224 -9.70 -20.33 -1.30
CA GLU A 224 -8.37 -20.97 -1.24
C GLU A 224 -7.48 -20.41 -0.13
N TYR A 225 -7.84 -19.25 0.43
CA TYR A 225 -7.14 -18.59 1.56
C TYR A 225 -8.10 -18.37 2.73
N HIS A 226 -7.62 -18.57 3.95
CA HIS A 226 -8.45 -18.48 5.15
C HIS A 226 -8.39 -17.10 5.81
N ALA A 227 -9.55 -16.60 6.22
CA ALA A 227 -9.66 -15.31 6.93
C ALA A 227 -8.77 -15.22 8.18
N LYS A 228 -8.49 -16.35 8.85
CA LYS A 228 -7.62 -16.40 10.03
C LYS A 228 -6.24 -15.80 9.78
N ASP A 229 -5.72 -15.91 8.56
CA ASP A 229 -4.39 -15.41 8.22
C ASP A 229 -4.38 -13.87 8.14
N ALA A 230 -5.49 -13.26 7.74
CA ALA A 230 -5.68 -11.81 7.80
C ALA A 230 -5.77 -11.32 9.25
N PHE A 231 -6.51 -12.03 10.11
CA PHE A 231 -6.63 -11.72 11.53
C PHE A 231 -5.30 -11.91 12.28
N ALA A 232 -4.52 -12.95 11.97
CA ALA A 232 -3.20 -13.18 12.55
C ALA A 232 -2.25 -12.01 12.29
N VAL A 233 -2.24 -11.48 11.05
CA VAL A 233 -1.43 -10.31 10.71
C VAL A 233 -1.95 -9.06 11.42
N ALA A 234 -3.27 -8.84 11.45
CA ALA A 234 -3.81 -7.68 12.16
C ALA A 234 -3.51 -7.70 13.67
N HIS A 235 -3.58 -8.87 14.32
CA HIS A 235 -3.22 -9.01 15.73
C HIS A 235 -1.75 -8.66 15.98
N LEU A 236 -0.81 -9.09 15.10
CA LEU A 236 0.61 -8.70 15.19
C LEU A 236 0.79 -7.18 15.23
N PHE A 237 -0.04 -6.44 14.48
CA PHE A 237 0.02 -4.99 14.40
C PHE A 237 -0.69 -4.28 15.57
N LEU A 238 -1.80 -4.82 16.07
CA LEU A 238 -2.70 -4.17 17.02
C LEU A 238 -2.44 -4.49 18.50
N ARG A 239 -1.71 -5.56 18.80
CA ARG A 239 -1.39 -5.96 20.19
C ARG A 239 -0.67 -4.85 20.97
N GLU A 240 -0.60 -4.98 22.29
CA GLU A 240 -0.09 -3.94 23.21
C GLU A 240 1.32 -3.41 22.87
N ASP A 241 2.20 -4.26 22.32
CA ASP A 241 3.52 -3.89 21.79
C ASP A 241 3.62 -4.18 20.28
N GLY A 242 2.51 -3.93 19.57
CA GLY A 242 2.32 -4.24 18.16
C GLY A 242 2.96 -3.24 17.20
N GLU A 243 3.11 -3.66 15.95
CA GLU A 243 3.80 -2.89 14.89
C GLU A 243 3.23 -1.48 14.65
N LEU A 244 1.95 -1.21 14.95
CA LEU A 244 1.38 0.13 14.74
C LEU A 244 2.02 1.22 15.62
N LEU A 245 2.62 0.83 16.74
CA LEU A 245 3.32 1.74 17.64
C LEU A 245 4.70 2.17 17.10
N GLY A 246 5.27 1.45 16.14
CA GLY A 246 6.55 1.77 15.50
C GLY A 246 7.64 2.15 16.51
N SER A 247 8.19 3.36 16.38
CA SER A 247 9.24 3.89 17.25
C SER A 247 8.86 4.09 18.72
N ALA A 248 7.56 4.04 19.06
CA ALA A 248 7.09 4.14 20.43
C ALA A 248 7.16 2.81 21.21
N ARG A 249 7.44 1.70 20.53
CA ARG A 249 7.60 0.38 21.18
C ARG A 249 8.81 0.35 22.10
N ASP A 250 8.64 -0.35 23.23
CA ASP A 250 9.73 -0.60 24.17
C ASP A 250 10.74 -1.59 23.58
N GLN A 251 10.27 -2.55 22.79
CA GLN A 251 11.10 -3.55 22.13
C GLN A 251 10.89 -3.55 20.62
N LYS A 252 11.99 -3.38 19.89
CA LYS A 252 12.01 -3.48 18.43
C LYS A 252 12.43 -4.88 18.04
N GLU A 253 11.67 -5.52 17.16
CA GLU A 253 11.98 -6.87 16.71
C GLU A 253 13.23 -6.88 15.82
N ASP A 254 14.21 -7.72 16.17
CA ASP A 254 15.33 -8.03 15.26
C ASP A 254 14.84 -9.05 14.21
N ARG A 255 14.70 -8.56 12.98
CA ARG A 255 14.16 -9.33 11.87
C ARG A 255 15.26 -10.07 11.10
N GLY A 256 16.54 -9.80 11.38
CA GLY A 256 17.74 -10.40 10.78
C GLY A 256 17.96 -10.18 9.27
N THR A 257 16.88 -10.04 8.52
CA THR A 257 16.85 -10.02 7.05
C THR A 257 16.62 -8.63 6.49
N HIS A 258 16.02 -7.72 7.27
CA HIS A 258 15.66 -6.38 6.83
C HIS A 258 15.48 -5.41 8.00
N VAL A 259 15.35 -4.12 7.68
CA VAL A 259 15.12 -3.03 8.64
C VAL A 259 13.73 -2.45 8.40
N ASN A 260 12.93 -2.28 9.46
CA ASN A 260 11.70 -1.51 9.43
C ASN A 260 11.96 -0.11 10.00
N TRP A 261 12.13 0.90 9.14
CA TRP A 261 12.50 2.25 9.61
C TRP A 261 11.41 2.94 10.43
N TRP A 262 10.14 2.51 10.32
CA TRP A 262 9.07 3.01 11.18
C TRP A 262 9.34 2.76 12.67
N ASP A 263 10.22 1.80 12.99
CA ASP A 263 10.69 1.54 14.35
C ASP A 263 11.73 2.57 14.82
N HIS A 264 12.27 3.40 13.94
CA HIS A 264 13.44 4.23 14.20
C HIS A 264 13.21 5.71 13.87
N LEU A 265 11.95 6.15 13.81
CA LEU A 265 11.62 7.58 13.63
C LEU A 265 12.34 8.44 14.69
N ASP A 266 12.98 9.50 14.22
CA ASP A 266 13.61 10.49 15.09
C ASP A 266 12.65 11.64 15.34
N THR A 267 12.24 11.84 16.60
CA THR A 267 11.33 12.94 16.96
C THR A 267 12.03 14.29 17.12
N ALA A 268 13.37 14.32 17.03
CA ALA A 268 14.23 15.47 17.30
C ALA A 268 13.84 16.21 18.60
N GLU A 269 14.34 17.44 18.79
CA GLU A 269 13.94 18.31 19.91
C GLU A 269 12.48 18.79 19.82
N THR A 270 11.80 18.52 18.70
CA THR A 270 10.41 18.99 18.47
C THR A 270 9.36 18.16 19.20
N GLY A 271 9.67 16.89 19.49
CA GLY A 271 8.77 15.96 20.19
C GLY A 271 7.49 15.61 19.42
N TYR A 272 7.35 16.04 18.16
CA TYR A 272 6.16 15.74 17.36
C TYR A 272 6.18 14.28 16.89
N ARG A 273 5.03 13.61 17.03
CA ARG A 273 4.79 12.26 16.52
C ARG A 273 3.46 12.26 15.76
N PRO A 274 3.40 11.78 14.50
CA PRO A 274 2.17 11.75 13.72
C PRO A 274 1.23 10.59 14.14
N GLU A 275 1.34 10.12 15.39
CA GLU A 275 0.64 8.95 15.89
C GLU A 275 -0.85 9.27 16.13
N ALA A 276 -1.71 8.72 15.27
CA ALA A 276 -3.16 8.72 15.46
C ALA A 276 -3.66 7.27 15.62
N MET A 277 -3.32 6.64 16.76
CA MET A 277 -3.52 5.21 16.99
C MET A 277 -4.97 4.76 16.84
N GLU A 278 -5.92 5.47 17.47
CA GLU A 278 -7.35 5.19 17.33
C GLU A 278 -7.80 5.21 15.86
N LYS A 279 -7.25 6.13 15.07
CA LYS A 279 -7.56 6.20 13.64
C LYS A 279 -6.98 5.03 12.86
N LYS A 280 -5.74 4.61 13.16
CA LYS A 280 -5.09 3.45 12.55
C LYS A 280 -5.88 2.18 12.88
N GLU A 281 -6.20 1.95 14.15
CA GLU A 281 -7.00 0.80 14.61
C GLU A 281 -8.36 0.73 13.91
N GLN A 282 -9.09 1.85 13.86
CA GLN A 282 -10.37 1.93 13.13
C GLN A 282 -10.21 1.53 11.65
N LEU A 283 -9.15 1.99 10.99
CA LEU A 283 -8.90 1.70 9.58
C LEU A 283 -8.48 0.24 9.34
N VAL A 284 -7.72 -0.36 10.26
CA VAL A 284 -7.36 -1.78 10.23
C VAL A 284 -8.60 -2.66 10.40
N CYS A 285 -9.44 -2.38 11.40
CA CYS A 285 -10.71 -3.09 11.59
C CYS A 285 -11.62 -2.95 10.35
N GLY A 286 -11.71 -1.74 9.78
CA GLY A 286 -12.44 -1.50 8.54
C GLY A 286 -11.86 -2.24 7.32
N ALA A 287 -10.54 -2.46 7.27
CA ALA A 287 -9.91 -3.26 6.23
C ALA A 287 -10.21 -4.75 6.41
N LEU A 288 -10.13 -5.28 7.63
CA LEU A 288 -10.51 -6.66 7.95
C LEU A 288 -11.94 -6.95 7.53
N LYS A 289 -12.89 -6.10 7.89
CA LYS A 289 -14.30 -6.25 7.47
C LYS A 289 -14.45 -6.34 5.96
N LYS A 290 -13.70 -5.54 5.20
CA LYS A 290 -13.75 -5.59 3.73
C LYS A 290 -13.13 -6.88 3.18
N ILE A 291 -12.02 -7.34 3.76
CA ILE A 291 -11.29 -8.53 3.31
C ILE A 291 -12.06 -9.80 3.63
N THR A 292 -12.57 -9.93 4.85
CA THR A 292 -13.09 -11.19 5.40
C THR A 292 -14.62 -11.23 5.49
N GLY A 293 -15.28 -10.08 5.44
CA GLY A 293 -16.70 -9.95 5.74
C GLY A 293 -17.04 -9.99 7.24
N ILE A 294 -16.05 -10.17 8.11
CA ILE A 294 -16.22 -10.29 9.56
C ILE A 294 -16.02 -8.91 10.21
N GLU A 295 -16.99 -8.47 11.00
CA GLU A 295 -16.96 -7.17 11.68
C GLU A 295 -16.31 -7.27 13.06
N VAL A 296 -15.35 -6.37 13.30
CA VAL A 296 -14.64 -6.19 14.57
C VAL A 296 -14.41 -4.69 14.78
N HIS A 297 -14.27 -4.27 16.04
CA HIS A 297 -14.22 -2.87 16.43
C HIS A 297 -13.05 -2.50 17.35
N SER A 298 -12.32 -3.47 17.89
CA SER A 298 -11.14 -3.23 18.71
C SER A 298 -10.06 -4.30 18.53
N ARG A 299 -8.86 -4.00 19.04
CA ARG A 299 -7.76 -4.97 19.13
C ARG A 299 -8.14 -6.27 19.87
N GLU A 300 -8.95 -6.18 20.94
CA GLU A 300 -9.40 -7.35 21.69
C GLU A 300 -10.32 -8.22 20.83
N GLU A 301 -11.28 -7.61 20.13
CA GLU A 301 -12.17 -8.34 19.22
C GLU A 301 -11.42 -8.99 18.05
N VAL A 302 -10.33 -8.37 17.57
CA VAL A 302 -9.44 -8.95 16.56
C VAL A 302 -8.75 -10.22 17.08
N GLU A 303 -8.26 -10.20 18.33
CA GLU A 303 -7.63 -11.37 18.96
C GLU A 303 -8.65 -12.49 19.20
N ASP A 304 -9.80 -12.18 19.80
CA ASP A 304 -10.86 -13.16 20.06
C ASP A 304 -11.32 -13.84 18.77
N THR A 305 -11.59 -13.04 17.72
CA THR A 305 -12.00 -13.55 16.41
C THR A 305 -10.91 -14.41 15.77
N TRP A 306 -9.63 -14.03 15.92
CA TRP A 306 -8.53 -14.84 15.42
C TRP A 306 -8.49 -16.22 16.08
N MET A 307 -8.61 -16.26 17.41
CA MET A 307 -8.60 -17.50 18.19
C MET A 307 -9.78 -18.40 17.83
N ASP A 308 -10.98 -17.84 17.68
CA ASP A 308 -12.16 -18.60 17.24
C ASP A 308 -11.98 -19.24 15.86
N LEU A 309 -11.31 -18.55 14.93
CA LEU A 309 -11.01 -19.06 13.58
C LEU A 309 -9.89 -20.12 13.56
N LEU A 310 -9.12 -20.28 14.63
CA LEU A 310 -8.14 -21.37 14.76
C LEU A 310 -8.81 -22.68 15.20
N ASP A 311 -9.92 -22.59 15.92
CA ASP A 311 -10.67 -23.73 16.45
C ASP A 311 -11.71 -24.30 15.46
N SER A 312 -11.95 -23.60 14.33
CA SER A 312 -12.85 -23.99 13.24
C SER A 312 -12.15 -24.69 12.07
#